data_AF-A0A537LFI2-F1
#
_entry.id   AF-A0A537LFI2-F1
#
_cell.length_a   1.000
_cell.length_b   1.000
_cell.length_c   1.000
_cell.angle_alpha   90.00
_cell.angle_beta   90.00
_cell.angle_gamma   90.00
#
_symmetry.space_group_name_H-M   'P 1'
#
loop_
_entity.id
_entity.type
_entity.pdbx_description
1 polymer ?
#
loop_
_entity_poly.entity_id
_entity_poly.type
_entity_poly.pdbx_seq_one_letter_code
_entity_poly.pdbx_strand_id
1 'polypeptide(L)'
;MATSRPAPRQPVRRPTSGKLRAILQDVGTPPPAPFVPAPFQEAALAAVRSGDVLVAAPTGSGKTWIAEQAVSEILAGGGVAWYTTPLKALSNQKFHRFAGLYGAESVGLLTGERRINAQAPVIVATTEILRNALYGDRLTPQLIVLDEAHYLSDRERGTAWEEILLLAPGRSRLLLLSATFPNAEVIASWLAEVRGKRPEVIVERVRPVPLRYVLADARGRLIPPDAF
;
A
#
# COMPACT_ATOMS: atom_id res chain seq x y z
N MET A 1 -3.28 26.93 -34.87
CA MET A 1 -2.92 25.54 -35.20
C MET A 1 -3.89 24.62 -34.48
N ALA A 2 -4.81 23.99 -35.21
CA ALA A 2 -5.80 23.09 -34.65
C ALA A 2 -5.15 21.72 -34.38
N THR A 3 -5.17 21.27 -33.13
CA THR A 3 -4.71 19.94 -32.73
C THR A 3 -5.74 18.91 -33.19
N SER A 4 -5.32 18.00 -34.07
CA SER A 4 -6.15 16.92 -34.59
C SER A 4 -6.54 15.95 -33.45
N ARG A 5 -7.83 15.60 -33.39
CA ARG A 5 -8.32 14.53 -32.51
C ARG A 5 -7.62 13.21 -32.91
N PRO A 6 -7.17 12.40 -31.94
CA PRO A 6 -6.62 11.09 -32.25
C PRO A 6 -7.69 10.21 -32.90
N ALA A 7 -7.27 9.40 -33.88
CA ALA A 7 -8.13 8.49 -34.62
C ALA A 7 -8.90 7.55 -33.66
N PRO A 8 -10.15 7.17 -34.00
CA PRO A 8 -10.90 6.20 -33.21
C PRO A 8 -10.12 4.88 -33.15
N ARG A 9 -9.92 4.37 -31.92
CA ARG A 9 -9.27 3.06 -31.70
C ARG A 9 -10.03 2.00 -32.50
N GLN A 10 -9.31 1.23 -33.31
CA GLN A 10 -9.90 0.08 -34.01
C GLN A 10 -10.60 -0.83 -33.00
N PRO A 11 -11.78 -1.37 -33.34
CA PRO A 11 -12.47 -2.30 -32.46
C PRO A 11 -11.57 -3.51 -32.20
N VAL A 12 -11.40 -3.85 -30.92
CA VAL A 12 -10.70 -5.06 -30.49
C VAL A 12 -11.35 -6.24 -31.22
N ARG A 13 -10.58 -6.97 -32.05
CA ARG A 13 -11.08 -8.14 -32.76
C ARG A 13 -11.68 -9.11 -31.73
N ARG A 14 -12.95 -9.47 -31.92
CA ARG A 14 -13.65 -10.39 -31.01
C ARG A 14 -12.89 -11.72 -30.96
N PRO A 15 -12.71 -12.31 -29.77
CA PRO A 15 -12.01 -13.58 -29.61
C PRO A 15 -12.67 -14.66 -30.49
N THR A 16 -11.84 -15.32 -31.30
CA THR A 16 -12.26 -16.27 -32.34
C THR A 16 -12.49 -17.67 -31.81
N SER A 17 -11.90 -18.05 -30.66
CA SER A 17 -12.14 -19.36 -30.04
C SER A 17 -13.15 -19.28 -28.89
N GLY A 18 -14.02 -20.29 -28.78
CA GLY A 18 -14.99 -20.40 -27.68
C GLY A 18 -14.34 -20.44 -26.30
N LYS A 19 -13.17 -21.08 -26.18
CA LYS A 19 -12.36 -21.09 -24.95
C LYS A 19 -11.89 -19.69 -24.53
N LEU A 20 -11.41 -18.89 -25.48
CA LEU A 20 -10.97 -17.52 -25.18
C LEU A 20 -12.16 -16.63 -24.80
N ARG A 21 -13.35 -16.85 -25.38
CA ARG A 21 -14.58 -16.18 -24.93
C ARG A 21 -14.89 -16.53 -23.47
N ALA A 22 -14.84 -17.81 -23.10
CA ALA A 22 -15.11 -18.23 -21.72
C ALA A 22 -14.12 -17.62 -20.71
N ILE A 23 -12.83 -17.52 -21.05
CA ILE A 23 -11.82 -16.89 -20.19
C ILE A 23 -12.09 -15.39 -20.00
N LEU A 24 -12.55 -14.71 -21.05
CA LEU A 24 -12.71 -13.25 -21.09
C LEU A 24 -14.13 -12.76 -20.76
N GLN A 25 -15.11 -13.66 -20.63
CA GLN A 25 -16.53 -13.29 -20.49
C GLN A 25 -16.79 -12.39 -19.27
N ASP A 26 -16.05 -12.61 -18.18
CA ASP A 26 -16.20 -11.89 -16.92
C ASP A 26 -15.18 -10.75 -16.78
N VAL A 27 -14.37 -10.49 -17.81
CA VAL A 27 -13.41 -9.39 -17.81
C VAL A 27 -14.15 -8.09 -18.13
N GLY A 28 -14.27 -7.23 -17.13
CA GLY A 28 -14.91 -5.94 -17.27
C GLY A 28 -14.81 -5.12 -16.00
N THR A 29 -15.49 -3.98 -16.00
CA THR A 29 -15.67 -3.16 -14.79
C THR A 29 -16.92 -3.69 -14.08
N PRO A 30 -16.82 -4.12 -12.80
CA PRO A 30 -18.00 -4.49 -12.04
C PRO A 30 -18.92 -3.28 -11.88
N PRO A 31 -20.25 -3.48 -11.77
CA PRO A 31 -21.16 -2.37 -11.49
C PRO A 31 -20.76 -1.67 -10.18
N PRO A 32 -20.96 -0.34 -10.07
CA PRO A 32 -20.69 0.38 -8.83
C PRO A 32 -21.48 -0.25 -7.67
N ALA A 33 -20.79 -0.54 -6.58
CA ALA A 33 -21.38 -1.05 -5.35
C ALA A 33 -20.78 -0.30 -4.15
N PRO A 34 -21.52 -0.19 -3.03
CA PRO A 34 -20.96 0.30 -1.78
C PRO A 34 -19.72 -0.52 -1.40
N PHE A 35 -18.68 0.16 -0.94
CA PHE A 35 -17.50 -0.51 -0.42
C PHE A 35 -17.86 -1.23 0.89
N VAL A 36 -17.48 -2.49 1.01
CA VAL A 36 -17.58 -3.30 2.23
C VAL A 36 -16.18 -3.81 2.53
N PRO A 37 -15.61 -3.53 3.72
CA PRO A 37 -14.29 -4.04 4.08
C PRO A 37 -14.33 -5.56 4.20
N ALA A 38 -13.26 -6.21 3.76
CA ALA A 38 -13.06 -7.64 3.95
C ALA A 38 -12.68 -7.92 5.42
N PRO A 39 -12.95 -9.15 5.93
CA PRO A 39 -12.66 -9.51 7.32
C PRO A 39 -11.22 -9.24 7.76
N PHE A 40 -10.23 -9.49 6.90
CA PHE A 40 -8.81 -9.22 7.23
C PHE A 40 -8.52 -7.73 7.41
N GLN A 41 -9.26 -6.84 6.72
CA GLN A 41 -9.10 -5.40 6.83
C GLN A 41 -9.64 -4.91 8.17
N GLU A 42 -10.80 -5.41 8.59
CA GLU A 42 -11.40 -5.09 9.89
C GLU A 42 -10.54 -5.62 11.04
N ALA A 43 -10.05 -6.85 10.93
CA ALA A 43 -9.14 -7.44 11.90
C ALA A 43 -7.86 -6.60 12.04
N ALA A 44 -7.25 -6.17 10.92
CA ALA A 44 -6.04 -5.35 10.94
C ALA A 44 -6.26 -3.96 11.55
N LEU A 45 -7.41 -3.34 11.24
CA LEU A 45 -7.78 -2.07 11.84
C LEU A 45 -8.03 -2.20 13.35
N ALA A 46 -8.66 -3.29 13.81
CA ALA A 46 -8.84 -3.55 15.22
C ALA A 46 -7.50 -3.77 15.94
N ALA A 47 -6.63 -4.60 15.37
CA ALA A 47 -5.32 -4.95 15.90
C ALA A 47 -4.40 -3.72 16.07
N VAL A 48 -4.37 -2.83 15.07
CA VAL A 48 -3.48 -1.66 15.09
C VAL A 48 -3.89 -0.64 16.14
N ARG A 49 -5.09 -0.74 16.74
CA ARG A 49 -5.47 0.11 17.87
C ARG A 49 -4.65 -0.21 19.11
N SER A 50 -4.29 -1.47 19.31
CA SER A 50 -3.61 -1.96 20.52
C SER A 50 -2.12 -2.23 20.36
N GLY A 51 -1.59 -2.31 19.14
CA GLY A 51 -0.19 -2.64 18.93
C GLY A 51 0.28 -2.55 17.48
N ASP A 52 1.46 -3.12 17.25
CA ASP A 52 2.07 -3.20 15.93
C ASP A 52 1.40 -4.31 15.10
N VAL A 53 1.25 -4.11 13.79
CA VAL A 53 0.56 -5.04 12.89
C VAL A 53 1.34 -5.21 11.59
N LEU A 54 1.48 -6.46 11.15
CA LEU A 54 1.99 -6.83 9.83
C LEU A 54 0.85 -7.39 8.99
N VAL A 55 0.53 -6.71 7.90
CA VAL A 55 -0.49 -7.15 6.94
C VAL A 55 0.18 -7.63 5.66
N ALA A 56 0.02 -8.91 5.35
CA ALA A 56 0.41 -9.53 4.09
C ALA A 56 -0.85 -9.85 3.28
N ALA A 57 -1.11 -9.09 2.22
CA ALA A 57 -2.27 -9.31 1.36
C ALA A 57 -1.95 -8.91 -0.09
N PRO A 58 -2.46 -9.61 -1.13
CA PRO A 58 -2.15 -9.30 -2.52
C PRO A 58 -2.33 -7.82 -2.91
N THR A 59 -1.59 -7.39 -3.93
CA THR A 59 -1.87 -6.10 -4.58
C THR A 59 -3.30 -6.08 -5.12
N GLY A 60 -3.97 -4.94 -4.94
CA GLY A 60 -5.40 -4.81 -5.24
C GLY A 60 -6.34 -5.27 -4.13
N SER A 61 -5.86 -5.87 -3.03
CA SER A 61 -6.72 -6.31 -1.93
C SER A 61 -7.24 -5.19 -1.02
N GLY A 62 -6.94 -3.92 -1.30
CA GLY A 62 -7.47 -2.80 -0.52
C GLY A 62 -6.72 -2.51 0.79
N LYS A 63 -5.46 -2.96 0.96
CA LYS A 63 -4.64 -2.66 2.16
C LYS A 63 -4.60 -1.17 2.54
N THR A 64 -4.64 -0.27 1.55
CA THR A 64 -4.63 1.18 1.77
C THR A 64 -5.83 1.64 2.61
N TRP A 65 -6.98 0.98 2.53
CA TRP A 65 -8.13 1.29 3.37
C TRP A 65 -7.82 1.14 4.86
N ILE A 66 -7.04 0.12 5.25
CA ILE A 66 -6.65 -0.10 6.65
C ILE A 66 -5.86 1.11 7.16
N ALA A 67 -4.88 1.58 6.36
CA ALA A 67 -4.10 2.75 6.72
C ALA A 67 -4.91 4.04 6.72
N GLU A 68 -5.89 4.19 5.83
CA GLU A 68 -6.79 5.34 5.82
C GLU A 68 -7.59 5.41 7.13
N GLN A 69 -8.27 4.32 7.48
CA GLN A 69 -9.05 4.28 8.71
C GLN A 69 -8.16 4.49 9.94
N ALA A 70 -6.98 3.84 10.00
CA ALA A 70 -6.06 4.00 11.10
C ALA A 70 -5.59 5.47 11.23
N VAL A 71 -5.18 6.12 10.12
CA VAL A 71 -4.78 7.54 10.12
C VAL A 71 -5.95 8.45 10.53
N SER A 72 -7.17 8.15 10.06
CA SER A 72 -8.37 8.90 10.44
C SER A 72 -8.64 8.85 11.94
N GLU A 73 -8.48 7.68 12.57
CA GLU A 73 -8.63 7.52 14.03
C GLU A 73 -7.57 8.32 14.80
N ILE A 74 -6.32 8.33 14.32
CA ILE A 74 -5.26 9.16 14.92
C ILE A 74 -5.60 10.64 14.84
N LEU A 75 -6.02 11.09 13.64
CA LEU A 75 -6.33 12.50 13.39
C LEU A 75 -7.53 12.96 14.24
N ALA A 76 -8.57 12.14 14.34
CA ALA A 76 -9.73 12.41 15.18
C ALA A 76 -9.36 12.52 16.68
N GLY A 77 -8.33 11.80 17.12
CA GLY A 77 -7.75 11.92 18.46
C GLY A 77 -6.76 13.08 18.65
N GLY A 78 -6.58 13.94 17.64
CA GLY A 78 -5.59 15.04 17.68
C GLY A 78 -4.13 14.58 17.61
N GLY A 79 -3.89 13.34 17.17
CA GLY A 79 -2.56 12.77 17.04
C GLY A 79 -1.91 13.07 15.68
N VAL A 80 -0.67 12.62 15.56
CA VAL A 80 0.19 12.69 14.39
C VAL A 80 0.42 11.29 13.82
N ALA A 81 0.21 11.14 12.51
CA ALA A 81 0.45 9.91 11.78
C ALA A 81 1.44 10.15 10.63
N TRP A 82 2.35 9.20 10.45
CA TRP A 82 3.28 9.19 9.31
C TRP A 82 2.93 8.05 8.36
N TYR A 83 2.74 8.36 7.09
CA TYR A 83 2.58 7.37 6.03
C TYR A 83 3.80 7.35 5.13
N THR A 84 4.45 6.20 5.07
CA THR A 84 5.77 6.08 4.45
C THR A 84 5.71 5.13 3.27
N THR A 85 6.36 5.51 2.17
CA THR A 85 6.48 4.69 0.96
C THR A 85 7.95 4.66 0.48
N PRO A 86 8.43 3.60 -0.17
CA PRO A 86 9.81 3.53 -0.66
C PRO A 86 10.07 4.39 -1.91
N LEU A 87 9.02 4.84 -2.62
CA LEU A 87 9.14 5.56 -3.90
C LEU A 87 8.47 6.93 -3.83
N LYS A 88 9.17 7.97 -4.31
CA LYS A 88 8.66 9.35 -4.41
C LYS A 88 7.32 9.44 -5.15
N ALA A 89 7.18 8.68 -6.25
CA ALA A 89 5.94 8.65 -7.03
C ALA A 89 4.75 8.14 -6.21
N LEU A 90 4.96 7.10 -5.38
CA LEU A 90 3.95 6.59 -4.47
C LEU A 90 3.65 7.61 -3.36
N SER A 91 4.67 8.28 -2.82
CA SER A 91 4.46 9.36 -1.83
C SER A 91 3.56 10.47 -2.39
N ASN A 92 3.82 10.92 -3.63
CA ASN A 92 2.99 11.93 -4.28
C ASN A 92 1.54 11.45 -4.47
N GLN A 93 1.35 10.21 -4.93
CA GLN A 93 0.02 9.63 -5.09
C GLN A 93 -0.74 9.58 -3.76
N LYS A 94 -0.08 9.13 -2.68
CA LYS A 94 -0.68 9.03 -1.34
C LYS A 94 -0.95 10.40 -0.73
N PHE A 95 -0.08 11.38 -0.96
CA PHE A 95 -0.30 12.77 -0.56
C PHE A 95 -1.59 13.33 -1.16
N HIS A 96 -1.79 13.22 -2.47
CA HIS A 96 -3.02 13.70 -3.11
C HIS A 96 -4.27 12.97 -2.59
N ARG A 97 -4.15 11.66 -2.37
CA ARG A 97 -5.24 10.85 -1.82
C ARG A 97 -5.62 11.28 -0.40
N PHE A 98 -4.65 11.40 0.51
CA PHE A 98 -4.91 11.84 1.87
C PHE A 98 -5.38 13.30 1.94
N ALA A 99 -4.82 14.20 1.12
CA ALA A 99 -5.31 15.57 1.05
C ALA A 99 -6.79 15.63 0.61
N GLY A 100 -7.21 14.74 -0.29
CA GLY A 100 -8.62 14.60 -0.67
C GLY A 100 -9.52 14.01 0.43
N LEU A 101 -8.97 13.19 1.33
CA LEU A 101 -9.71 12.56 2.43
C LEU A 101 -9.79 13.45 3.68
N TYR A 102 -8.70 14.16 4.01
CA TYR A 102 -8.53 14.86 5.30
C TYR A 102 -8.39 16.37 5.18
N GLY A 103 -8.37 16.91 3.96
CA GLY A 103 -8.07 18.32 3.71
C GLY A 103 -6.59 18.57 3.48
N ALA A 104 -6.27 19.53 2.60
CA ALA A 104 -4.89 19.82 2.19
C ALA A 104 -4.07 20.47 3.32
N GLU A 105 -4.73 21.17 4.24
CA GLU A 105 -4.15 21.79 5.43
C GLU A 105 -3.76 20.76 6.51
N SER A 106 -4.39 19.59 6.47
CA SER A 106 -4.15 18.51 7.44
C SER A 106 -3.07 17.52 6.99
N VAL A 107 -2.56 17.66 5.75
CA VAL A 107 -1.61 16.71 5.15
C VAL A 107 -0.35 17.40 4.63
N GLY A 108 0.81 16.83 4.98
CA GLY A 108 2.13 17.23 4.50
C GLY A 108 2.75 16.19 3.58
N LEU A 109 3.71 16.64 2.77
CA LEU A 109 4.56 15.79 1.93
C LEU A 109 6.01 16.13 2.18
N LEU A 110 6.79 15.14 2.62
CA LEU A 110 8.21 15.25 2.84
C LEU A 110 8.96 14.22 1.99
N THR A 111 9.60 14.68 0.93
CA THR A 111 10.53 13.89 0.11
C THR A 111 11.88 14.60 0.06
N GLY A 112 12.91 13.95 -0.48
CA GLY A 112 14.22 14.60 -0.64
C GLY A 112 14.19 15.86 -1.53
N GLU A 113 13.16 16.04 -2.35
CA GLU A 113 13.05 17.17 -3.29
C GLU A 113 11.96 18.18 -2.90
N ARG A 114 10.93 17.72 -2.16
CA ARG A 114 9.73 18.51 -1.89
C ARG A 114 9.41 18.48 -0.41
N ARG A 115 9.16 19.65 0.15
CA ARG A 115 8.70 19.83 1.52
C ARG A 115 7.45 20.71 1.53
N ILE A 116 6.31 20.10 1.84
CA ILE A 116 4.99 20.75 1.86
C ILE A 116 4.38 20.48 3.22
N ASN A 117 3.86 21.54 3.86
CA ASN A 117 3.11 21.46 5.12
C ASN A 117 3.77 20.51 6.15
N ALA A 118 5.03 20.78 6.49
CA ALA A 118 5.87 19.86 7.27
C ALA A 118 5.43 19.69 8.74
N GLN A 119 4.48 20.49 9.20
CA GLN A 119 3.91 20.44 10.55
C GLN A 119 2.49 19.87 10.55
N ALA A 120 2.03 19.34 9.42
CA ALA A 120 0.72 18.70 9.32
C ALA A 120 0.62 17.50 10.27
N PRO A 121 -0.58 17.22 10.80
CA PRO A 121 -0.81 16.03 11.61
C PRO A 121 -0.68 14.72 10.82
N VAL A 122 -0.89 14.75 9.50
CA VAL A 122 -0.62 13.60 8.62
C VAL A 122 0.55 13.92 7.72
N ILE A 123 1.66 13.19 7.86
CA ILE A 123 2.85 13.37 7.02
C ILE A 123 3.00 12.19 6.07
N VAL A 124 3.00 12.45 4.77
CA VAL A 124 3.39 11.47 3.75
C VAL A 124 4.87 11.66 3.43
N ALA A 125 5.67 10.60 3.52
CA ALA A 125 7.11 10.69 3.32
C ALA A 125 7.72 9.51 2.57
N THR A 126 8.94 9.69 2.05
CA THR A 126 9.78 8.55 1.68
C THR A 126 10.41 7.91 2.91
N THR A 127 10.81 6.64 2.81
CA THR A 127 11.48 5.87 3.86
C THR A 127 12.68 6.60 4.44
N GLU A 128 13.54 7.16 3.59
CA GLU A 128 14.76 7.85 4.02
C GLU A 128 14.44 9.12 4.81
N ILE A 129 13.35 9.80 4.48
CA ILE A 129 12.93 11.02 5.17
C ILE A 129 12.39 10.72 6.56
N LEU A 130 11.55 9.69 6.71
CA LEU A 130 11.11 9.26 8.04
C LEU A 130 12.31 8.79 8.87
N ARG A 131 13.17 7.94 8.30
CA ARG A 131 14.40 7.47 8.96
C ARG A 131 15.23 8.64 9.50
N ASN A 132 15.49 9.64 8.66
CA ASN A 132 16.25 10.82 9.05
C ASN A 132 15.55 11.63 10.15
N ALA A 133 14.21 11.72 10.10
CA ALA A 133 13.43 12.41 11.12
C ALA A 133 13.47 11.70 12.49
N LEU A 134 13.53 10.36 12.49
CA LEU A 134 13.65 9.56 13.72
C LEU A 134 15.02 9.73 14.40
N TYR A 135 16.10 9.91 13.64
CA TYR A 135 17.41 10.26 14.24
C TYR A 135 17.43 11.59 14.98
N GLY A 136 16.52 12.52 14.67
CA GLY A 136 16.44 13.83 15.29
C GLY A 136 15.81 13.86 16.69
N ASP A 137 15.38 12.70 17.20
CA ASP A 137 14.88 12.43 18.58
C ASP A 137 13.75 13.34 19.10
N ARG A 138 13.03 14.02 18.19
CA ARG A 138 11.88 14.90 18.52
C ARG A 138 10.57 14.40 17.92
N LEU A 139 10.63 13.45 17.00
CA LEU A 139 9.46 12.94 16.32
C LEU A 139 8.83 11.81 17.13
N THR A 140 7.56 11.96 17.51
CA THR A 140 6.86 10.95 18.30
C THR A 140 5.44 10.71 17.79
N PRO A 141 5.32 10.17 16.56
CA PRO A 141 4.02 9.97 15.93
C PRO A 141 3.28 8.84 16.65
N GLN A 142 1.96 8.92 16.76
CA GLN A 142 1.15 7.86 17.38
C GLN A 142 0.99 6.65 16.46
N LEU A 143 1.16 6.85 15.14
CA LEU A 143 1.08 5.82 14.12
C LEU A 143 2.16 6.05 13.06
N ILE A 144 2.85 4.98 12.68
CA ILE A 144 3.74 4.92 11.52
C ILE A 144 3.21 3.83 10.60
N VAL A 145 2.72 4.22 9.44
CA VAL A 145 2.35 3.33 8.34
C VAL A 145 3.56 3.17 7.42
N LEU A 146 3.87 1.93 7.15
CA LEU A 146 4.99 1.46 6.36
C LEU A 146 4.43 0.67 5.17
N ASP A 147 4.24 1.33 4.04
CA ASP A 147 3.68 0.74 2.83
C ASP A 147 4.75 0.10 1.95
N GLU A 148 4.39 -0.96 1.23
CA GLU A 148 5.30 -1.78 0.44
C GLU A 148 6.45 -2.40 1.25
N ALA A 149 6.13 -2.96 2.42
CA ALA A 149 7.10 -3.51 3.36
C ALA A 149 7.92 -4.72 2.85
N HIS A 150 7.62 -5.25 1.66
CA HIS A 150 8.51 -6.19 0.97
C HIS A 150 9.86 -5.55 0.56
N TYR A 151 9.96 -4.22 0.52
CA TYR A 151 11.23 -3.51 0.34
C TYR A 151 12.19 -3.68 1.51
N LEU A 152 11.76 -4.27 2.64
CA LEU A 152 12.68 -4.68 3.71
C LEU A 152 13.77 -5.63 3.20
N SER A 153 13.46 -6.48 2.22
CA SER A 153 14.43 -7.41 1.61
C SER A 153 15.28 -6.79 0.48
N ASP A 154 15.11 -5.49 0.21
CA ASP A 154 15.91 -4.78 -0.80
C ASP A 154 17.33 -4.53 -0.29
N ARG A 155 18.35 -4.88 -1.09
CA ARG A 155 19.75 -4.80 -0.68
C ARG A 155 20.23 -3.36 -0.42
N GLU A 156 19.70 -2.38 -1.14
CA GLU A 156 20.14 -0.98 -1.03
C GLU A 156 19.24 -0.17 -0.11
N ARG A 157 17.95 -0.49 -0.08
CA ARG A 157 16.92 0.30 0.63
C ARG A 157 16.38 -0.36 1.89
N GLY A 158 16.64 -1.64 2.10
CA GLY A 158 16.20 -2.40 3.27
C GLY A 158 16.75 -1.83 4.58
N THR A 159 17.95 -1.26 4.57
CA THR A 159 18.57 -0.66 5.77
C THR A 159 17.72 0.47 6.35
N ALA A 160 17.13 1.33 5.51
CA ALA A 160 16.28 2.41 6.01
C ALA A 160 15.03 1.87 6.73
N TRP A 161 14.51 0.73 6.27
CA TRP A 161 13.39 0.05 6.92
C TRP A 161 13.78 -0.53 8.27
N GLU A 162 14.88 -1.29 8.34
CA GLU A 162 15.39 -1.86 9.58
C GLU A 162 15.62 -0.76 10.63
N GLU A 163 16.27 0.34 10.22
CA GLU A 163 16.50 1.49 11.08
C GLU A 163 15.20 2.13 11.57
N ILE A 164 14.18 2.29 10.73
CA ILE A 164 12.87 2.81 11.19
C ILE A 164 12.26 1.87 12.24
N LEU A 165 12.30 0.57 12.03
CA LEU A 165 11.70 -0.41 12.94
C LEU A 165 12.40 -0.40 14.32
N LEU A 166 13.71 -0.18 14.35
CA LEU A 166 14.53 -0.04 15.55
C LEU A 166 14.36 1.33 16.24
N LEU A 167 14.33 2.42 15.47
CA LEU A 167 14.32 3.80 15.98
C LEU A 167 12.92 4.32 16.32
N ALA A 168 11.87 3.72 15.75
CA ALA A 168 10.51 4.16 16.01
C ALA A 168 10.21 4.11 17.52
N PRO A 169 9.68 5.20 18.12
CA PRO A 169 9.43 5.25 19.56
C PRO A 169 8.57 4.06 20.02
N GLY A 170 8.82 3.54 21.22
CA GLY A 170 8.06 2.41 21.77
C GLY A 170 6.56 2.69 21.97
N ARG A 171 6.17 3.97 22.01
CA ARG A 171 4.76 4.40 22.07
C ARG A 171 4.08 4.52 20.70
N SER A 172 4.87 4.50 19.62
CA SER A 172 4.36 4.55 18.25
C SER A 172 3.90 3.16 17.84
N ARG A 173 2.71 3.10 17.22
CA ARG A 173 2.17 1.87 16.64
C ARG A 173 2.63 1.75 15.20
N LEU A 174 3.10 0.58 14.80
CA LEU A 174 3.58 0.30 13.46
C LEU A 174 2.52 -0.46 12.66
N LEU A 175 2.19 0.01 11.46
CA LEU A 175 1.35 -0.70 10.50
C LEU A 175 2.16 -0.99 9.24
N LEU A 176 2.63 -2.22 9.12
CA LEU A 176 3.40 -2.69 7.97
C LEU A 176 2.46 -3.31 6.95
N LEU A 177 2.41 -2.77 5.74
CA LEU A 177 1.57 -3.25 4.65
C LEU A 177 2.44 -3.83 3.53
N SER A 178 2.18 -5.07 3.11
CA SER A 178 2.90 -5.68 1.99
C SER A 178 2.01 -6.52 1.10
N ALA A 179 2.35 -6.58 -0.19
CA ALA A 179 1.81 -7.53 -1.15
C ALA A 179 2.14 -8.99 -0.79
N THR A 180 3.36 -9.21 -0.29
CA THR A 180 3.92 -10.53 0.02
C THR A 180 4.85 -10.43 1.22
N PHE A 181 4.65 -11.32 2.19
CA PHE A 181 5.64 -11.60 3.24
C PHE A 181 5.80 -13.12 3.35
N PRO A 182 6.72 -13.74 2.60
CA PRO A 182 6.98 -15.17 2.75
C PRO A 182 7.51 -15.52 4.16
N ASN A 183 8.06 -14.52 4.86
CA ASN A 183 8.75 -14.60 6.14
C ASN A 183 8.14 -13.65 7.20
N ALA A 184 6.83 -13.40 7.14
CA ALA A 184 6.11 -12.52 8.09
C ALA A 184 6.38 -12.89 9.56
N GLU A 185 6.37 -14.19 9.86
CA GLU A 185 6.59 -14.72 11.20
C GLU A 185 8.00 -14.48 11.73
N VAL A 186 9.00 -14.53 10.85
CA VAL A 186 10.39 -14.23 11.21
C VAL A 186 10.52 -12.75 11.59
N ILE A 187 9.90 -11.88 10.80
CA ILE A 187 9.91 -10.43 11.06
C ILE A 187 9.14 -10.12 12.35
N ALA A 188 8.00 -10.77 12.58
CA ALA A 188 7.24 -10.59 13.81
C ALA A 188 8.02 -11.04 15.05
N SER A 189 8.76 -12.14 14.95
CA SER A 189 9.61 -12.65 16.03
C SER A 189 10.76 -11.68 16.32
N TRP A 190 11.45 -11.21 15.29
CA TRP A 190 12.51 -10.21 15.44
C TRP A 190 11.97 -8.90 16.04
N LEU A 191 10.81 -8.42 15.58
CA LEU A 191 10.16 -7.23 16.15
C LEU A 191 9.77 -7.42 17.63
N ALA A 192 9.37 -8.64 18.02
CA ALA A 192 9.10 -8.94 19.41
C ALA A 192 10.34 -8.77 20.29
N GLU A 193 11.52 -9.18 19.79
CA GLU A 193 12.80 -9.03 20.48
C GLU A 193 13.22 -7.55 20.58
N VAL A 194 13.14 -6.80 19.48
CA VAL A 194 13.66 -5.42 19.44
C VAL A 194 12.71 -4.37 20.00
N ARG A 195 11.39 -4.60 19.95
CA ARG A 195 10.36 -3.66 20.44
C ARG A 195 9.67 -4.13 21.72
N GLY A 196 9.96 -5.35 22.19
CA GLY A 196 9.40 -5.92 23.42
C GLY A 196 7.94 -6.36 23.33
N LYS A 197 7.31 -6.25 22.15
CA LYS A 197 5.94 -6.71 21.88
C LYS A 197 5.87 -7.34 20.51
N ARG A 198 5.34 -8.55 20.44
CA ARG A 198 5.12 -9.24 19.16
C ARG A 198 3.98 -8.55 18.40
N PRO A 199 4.20 -8.12 17.15
CA PRO A 199 3.13 -7.56 16.34
C PRO A 199 2.12 -8.64 15.95
N GLU A 200 0.88 -8.23 15.69
CA GLU A 200 -0.13 -9.11 15.13
C GLU A 200 0.14 -9.34 13.64
N VAL A 201 0.13 -10.61 13.20
CA VAL A 201 0.39 -10.99 11.81
C VAL A 201 -0.92 -11.38 11.15
N ILE A 202 -1.31 -10.63 10.12
CA ILE A 202 -2.56 -10.83 9.38
C ILE A 202 -2.22 -11.15 7.94
N VAL A 203 -2.64 -12.34 7.48
CA VAL A 203 -2.34 -12.85 6.15
C VAL A 203 -3.64 -13.09 5.39
N GLU A 204 -3.79 -12.40 4.27
CA GLU A 204 -4.80 -12.68 3.26
C GLU A 204 -4.12 -13.32 2.04
N ARG A 205 -4.66 -14.44 1.57
CA ARG A 205 -4.10 -15.18 0.41
C ARG A 205 -4.99 -15.07 -0.82
N VAL A 206 -6.27 -14.76 -0.64
CA VAL A 206 -7.26 -14.65 -1.70
C VAL A 206 -7.12 -13.31 -2.41
N ARG A 207 -7.03 -13.34 -3.75
CA ARG A 207 -7.10 -12.13 -4.58
C ARG A 207 -8.56 -11.75 -4.80
N PRO A 208 -9.01 -10.54 -4.42
CA PRO A 208 -10.40 -10.12 -4.68
C PRO A 208 -10.72 -10.05 -6.17
N VAL A 209 -9.74 -9.65 -6.99
CA VAL A 209 -9.84 -9.69 -8.44
C VAL A 209 -9.01 -10.88 -8.94
N PRO A 210 -9.66 -11.97 -9.41
CA PRO A 210 -8.94 -13.15 -9.87
C PRO A 210 -8.18 -12.85 -11.15
N LEU A 211 -6.97 -13.41 -11.27
CA LEU A 211 -6.18 -13.31 -12.49
C LEU A 211 -6.63 -14.38 -13.49
N ARG A 212 -6.58 -14.01 -14.77
CA ARG A 212 -6.79 -14.90 -15.92
C ARG A 212 -5.57 -14.79 -16.82
N TYR A 213 -5.01 -15.92 -17.20
CA TYR A 213 -3.84 -15.97 -18.06
C TYR A 213 -4.26 -16.32 -19.48
N VAL A 214 -3.70 -15.62 -20.45
CA VAL A 214 -3.82 -15.90 -21.89
C VAL A 214 -2.44 -15.71 -22.52
N LEU A 215 -2.14 -16.48 -23.56
CA LEU A 215 -0.91 -16.35 -24.32
C LEU A 215 -1.15 -15.37 -25.48
N ALA A 216 -0.09 -14.68 -25.92
CA ALA A 216 -0.13 -13.90 -27.14
C ALA A 216 0.95 -14.43 -28.09
N ASP A 217 0.59 -14.73 -29.34
CA ASP A 217 1.58 -15.11 -30.35
C ASP A 217 2.37 -13.90 -30.86
N ALA A 218 3.38 -14.16 -31.69
CA ALA A 218 4.22 -13.12 -32.31
C ALA A 218 3.45 -12.11 -33.17
N ARG A 219 2.17 -12.38 -33.49
CA ARG A 219 1.29 -11.49 -34.24
C ARG A 219 0.27 -10.78 -33.33
N GLY A 220 0.39 -10.93 -32.01
CA GLY A 220 -0.50 -10.33 -31.01
C GLY A 220 -1.86 -11.01 -30.91
N ARG A 221 -2.04 -12.22 -31.43
CA ARG A 221 -3.29 -12.97 -31.28
C ARG A 221 -3.31 -13.68 -29.94
N LEU A 222 -4.42 -13.52 -29.21
CA LEU A 222 -4.62 -14.20 -27.94
C LEU A 222 -4.93 -15.68 -28.15
N ILE A 223 -4.28 -16.54 -27.36
CA ILE A 223 -4.37 -18.00 -27.41
C ILE A 223 -4.69 -18.50 -25.99
N PRO A 224 -5.64 -19.46 -25.83
CA PRO A 224 -5.87 -20.12 -24.55
C PRO A 224 -4.60 -20.81 -24.01
N PRO A 225 -4.37 -20.83 -22.68
CA PRO A 225 -3.15 -21.42 -22.10
C PRO A 225 -2.96 -22.92 -22.39
N ASP A 226 -4.07 -23.63 -22.59
CA ASP A 226 -4.17 -25.08 -22.84
C ASP A 226 -4.16 -25.44 -24.34
N ALA A 227 -3.79 -24.50 -25.21
CA ALA A 227 -3.71 -24.73 -26.65
C ALA A 227 -2.42 -25.46 -27.09
N PHE A 228 -1.60 -25.90 -26.14
CA PHE A 228 -0.34 -26.63 -26.33
C PHE A 228 -0.27 -27.82 -25.40
#